data_AF-A0AAW1SGX4-F1
#
_entry.id   AF-A0AAW1SGX4-F1
#
_cell.length_a   1.000
_cell.length_b   1.000
_cell.length_c   1.000
_cell.angle_alpha   90.00
_cell.angle_beta   90.00
_cell.angle_gamma   90.00
#
_symmetry.space_group_name_H-M   'P 1'
#
loop_
_entity.id
_entity.type
_entity.pdbx_description
1 polymer ?
#
loop_
_entity_poly.entity_id
_entity_poly.type
_entity_poly.pdbx_seq_one_letter_code
_entity_poly.pdbx_strand_id
1 'polypeptide(L)'
;MSDERPSEPGPHHLKPIDWHRRALLGVGVGLGAALASALLAGKVRAGASKSKLSADYYKNTADIIKQTKDILDLDAAEYTDDATGERLEEFKTATKAYVADYRRLVSPAQKSFSETYGVITAVVGHFTTFGIGKRPLPEKLKAKERGRLEAAEKALEREMARDKTAFTPV
;
A
#
# COMPACT_ATOMS: atom_id res chain seq x y z
N MET A 1 16.36 -17.05 67.54
CA MET A 1 16.00 -17.69 66.26
C MET A 1 15.39 -16.62 65.39
N SER A 2 16.22 -16.04 64.53
CA SER A 2 15.83 -15.16 63.45
C SER A 2 15.28 -16.03 62.31
N ASP A 3 14.20 -15.60 61.67
CA ASP A 3 13.86 -15.88 60.26
C ASP A 3 12.57 -15.10 59.96
N GLU A 4 12.66 -14.00 59.22
CA GLU A 4 12.66 -13.87 57.75
C GLU A 4 11.28 -13.38 57.30
N ARG A 5 11.14 -12.05 57.25
CA ARG A 5 10.05 -11.38 56.54
C ARG A 5 10.35 -11.46 55.04
N PRO A 6 9.38 -11.84 54.18
CA PRO A 6 9.58 -11.87 52.74
C PRO A 6 9.86 -10.46 52.21
N SER A 7 10.99 -10.34 51.51
CA SER A 7 11.48 -9.15 50.84
C SER A 7 10.55 -8.74 49.68
N GLU A 8 10.06 -7.50 49.71
CA GLU A 8 9.38 -6.84 48.59
C GLU A 8 10.31 -6.79 47.35
N PRO A 9 9.83 -7.13 46.14
CA PRO A 9 10.57 -6.89 44.91
C PRO A 9 10.53 -5.40 44.57
N GLY A 10 11.70 -4.75 44.63
CA GLY A 10 11.89 -3.34 44.27
C GLY A 10 11.53 -3.05 42.80
N PRO A 11 11.25 -1.77 42.47
CA PRO A 11 10.70 -1.38 41.17
C PRO A 11 11.70 -1.61 40.05
N HIS A 12 11.26 -2.34 39.01
CA HIS A 12 12.00 -2.56 37.78
C HIS A 12 12.33 -1.22 37.10
N HIS A 13 13.61 -0.85 37.17
CA HIS A 13 14.20 0.27 36.44
C HIS A 13 14.25 -0.06 34.94
N LEU A 14 13.20 0.33 34.22
CA LEU A 14 13.18 0.33 32.75
C LEU A 14 14.20 1.35 32.25
N LYS A 15 15.29 0.86 31.65
CA LYS A 15 16.26 1.72 30.97
C LYS A 15 15.57 2.39 29.76
N PRO A 16 15.67 3.71 29.60
CA PRO A 16 15.20 4.36 28.38
C PRO A 16 16.02 3.86 27.18
N ILE A 17 15.33 3.52 26.10
CA ILE A 17 15.96 3.17 24.83
C ILE A 17 16.37 4.49 24.17
N ASP A 18 17.65 4.83 24.28
CA ASP A 18 18.24 6.02 23.67
C ASP A 18 18.33 5.85 22.14
N TRP A 19 17.32 6.33 21.42
CA TRP A 19 17.23 6.30 19.94
C TRP A 19 18.03 7.42 19.24
N HIS A 20 19.09 7.92 19.85
CA HIS A 20 19.83 9.07 19.30
C HIS A 20 21.32 8.81 19.19
N ARG A 21 21.83 9.11 17.98
CA ARG A 21 23.25 9.26 17.57
C ARG A 21 23.87 8.06 16.85
N ARG A 22 23.42 7.86 15.61
CA ARG A 22 24.33 7.42 14.52
C ARG A 22 24.53 8.57 13.55
N ALA A 23 25.32 9.54 14.00
CA ALA A 23 25.98 10.50 13.13
C ALA A 23 27.37 9.92 12.82
N LEU A 24 27.52 9.27 11.66
CA LEU A 24 28.83 8.94 11.10
C LEU A 24 29.07 9.88 9.93
N LEU A 25 29.73 10.99 10.27
CA LEU A 25 30.50 11.83 9.37
C LEU A 25 31.68 11.00 8.84
N GLY A 26 31.62 10.61 7.57
CA GLY A 26 32.75 10.09 6.81
C GLY A 26 33.04 11.01 5.64
N VAL A 27 33.87 12.02 5.87
CA VAL A 27 34.48 12.83 4.82
C VAL A 27 35.54 11.96 4.14
N GLY A 28 35.31 11.61 2.88
CA GLY A 28 36.28 10.94 2.02
C GLY A 28 36.36 11.68 0.69
N VAL A 29 37.31 12.61 0.60
CA VAL A 29 37.70 13.27 -0.66
C VAL A 29 38.43 12.23 -1.51
N GLY A 30 37.81 11.83 -2.61
CA GLY A 30 38.41 10.99 -3.65
C GLY A 30 38.30 11.67 -4.99
N LEU A 31 39.30 12.49 -5.34
CA LEU A 31 39.56 12.94 -6.70
C LEU A 31 40.04 11.72 -7.51
N GLY A 32 39.32 11.32 -8.55
CA GLY A 32 39.75 10.18 -9.37
C GLY A 32 38.88 9.91 -10.59
N ALA A 33 39.36 10.42 -11.73
CA ALA A 33 39.16 9.93 -13.09
C ALA A 33 37.73 9.75 -13.62
N ALA A 34 37.38 10.65 -14.54
CA ALA A 34 36.41 10.41 -15.59
C ALA A 34 36.75 9.14 -16.38
N LEU A 35 35.81 8.19 -16.43
CA LEU A 35 35.70 7.25 -17.54
C LEU A 35 34.23 6.91 -17.76
N ALA A 36 33.81 7.14 -19.00
CA ALA A 36 32.46 6.95 -19.48
C ALA A 36 32.00 5.50 -19.35
N SER A 37 30.82 5.32 -18.75
CA SER A 37 29.92 4.20 -19.05
C SER A 37 28.49 4.71 -18.92
N ALA A 38 28.10 5.49 -19.94
CA ALA A 38 26.72 5.60 -20.32
C ALA A 38 26.25 4.22 -20.78
N LEU A 39 25.36 3.59 -20.01
CA LEU A 39 24.30 2.64 -20.43
C LEU A 39 23.68 1.98 -19.19
N LEU A 40 23.07 2.79 -18.34
CA LEU A 40 21.87 2.35 -17.64
C LEU A 40 20.96 3.56 -17.52
N ALA A 41 20.12 3.71 -18.54
CA ALA A 41 19.06 4.71 -18.63
C ALA A 41 18.02 4.47 -17.53
N GLY A 42 18.41 4.73 -16.28
CA GLY A 42 17.51 4.99 -15.18
C GLY A 42 16.83 6.31 -15.47
N LYS A 43 15.57 6.23 -15.91
CA LYS A 43 14.66 7.35 -16.10
C LYS A 43 14.42 8.04 -14.74
N VAL A 44 15.36 8.88 -14.30
CA VAL A 44 15.16 9.80 -13.19
C VAL A 44 14.29 10.94 -13.74
N ARG A 45 12.97 10.77 -13.65
CA ARG A 45 12.02 11.83 -13.99
C ARG A 45 12.00 12.81 -12.81
N ALA A 46 12.70 13.92 -12.99
CA ALA A 46 12.71 15.05 -12.07
C ALA A 46 11.34 15.74 -12.01
N GLY A 47 10.95 16.16 -10.79
CA GLY A 47 10.27 17.42 -10.49
C GLY A 47 8.92 17.73 -11.15
N ALA A 48 7.85 17.51 -10.37
CA ALA A 48 6.65 18.36 -10.26
C ALA A 48 6.08 18.98 -11.56
N SER A 49 5.22 18.21 -12.21
CA SER A 49 4.00 18.77 -12.81
C SER A 49 2.84 18.35 -11.89
N LYS A 50 1.88 19.23 -11.62
CA LYS A 50 0.54 18.80 -11.16
C LYS A 50 0.04 17.87 -12.27
N SER A 51 0.30 16.57 -12.17
CA SER A 51 -0.05 15.66 -13.25
C SER A 51 -1.56 15.61 -13.27
N LYS A 52 -2.17 16.14 -14.35
CA LYS A 52 -3.46 15.65 -14.80
C LYS A 52 -3.35 14.13 -14.75
N LEU A 53 -4.09 13.49 -13.86
CA LEU A 53 -4.11 12.04 -13.81
C LEU A 53 -4.63 11.59 -15.18
N SER A 54 -3.92 10.66 -15.82
CA SER A 54 -4.30 10.24 -17.16
C SER A 54 -5.65 9.51 -17.13
N ALA A 55 -6.32 9.44 -18.27
CA ALA A 55 -7.50 8.58 -18.41
C ALA A 55 -7.21 7.14 -17.97
N ASP A 56 -5.98 6.66 -18.19
CA ASP A 56 -5.52 5.34 -17.75
C ASP A 56 -5.54 5.18 -16.23
N TYR A 57 -5.22 6.22 -15.46
CA TYR A 57 -5.32 6.15 -14.00
C TYR A 57 -6.75 5.86 -13.55
N TYR A 58 -7.72 6.60 -14.07
CA TYR A 58 -9.11 6.46 -13.70
C TYR A 58 -9.67 5.10 -14.10
N LYS A 59 -9.33 4.65 -15.32
CA LYS A 59 -9.67 3.32 -15.81
C LYS A 59 -9.06 2.22 -14.94
N ASN A 60 -7.75 2.25 -14.74
CA ASN A 60 -7.05 1.22 -13.97
C ASN A 60 -7.49 1.19 -12.50
N THR A 61 -7.81 2.35 -11.92
CA THR A 61 -8.36 2.42 -10.56
C THR A 61 -9.77 1.81 -10.50
N ALA A 62 -10.63 2.08 -11.48
CA ALA A 62 -11.95 1.46 -11.56
C ALA A 62 -11.86 -0.07 -11.73
N ASP A 63 -10.94 -0.55 -12.58
CA ASP A 63 -10.71 -1.97 -12.80
C ASP A 63 -10.24 -2.67 -11.52
N ILE A 64 -9.29 -2.07 -10.80
CA ILE A 64 -8.79 -2.59 -9.51
C ILE A 64 -9.89 -2.59 -8.44
N ILE A 65 -10.72 -1.55 -8.38
CA ILE A 65 -11.86 -1.50 -7.46
C ILE A 65 -12.82 -2.65 -7.75
N LYS A 66 -13.18 -2.87 -9.02
CA LYS A 66 -14.06 -3.96 -9.44
C LYS A 66 -13.46 -5.32 -9.08
N GLN A 67 -12.21 -5.57 -9.43
CA GLN A 67 -11.51 -6.80 -9.06
C GLN A 67 -11.52 -7.02 -7.55
N THR A 68 -11.27 -5.97 -6.77
CA THR A 68 -11.28 -6.05 -5.31
C THR A 68 -12.66 -6.40 -4.78
N LYS A 69 -13.74 -5.82 -5.33
CA LYS A 69 -15.12 -6.18 -4.99
C LYS A 69 -15.38 -7.66 -5.23
N ASP A 70 -14.99 -8.16 -6.41
CA ASP A 70 -15.20 -9.57 -6.72
C ASP A 70 -14.45 -10.50 -5.73
N ILE A 71 -13.24 -10.12 -5.29
CA ILE A 71 -12.50 -10.87 -4.26
C ILE A 71 -13.18 -10.80 -2.88
N LEU A 72 -13.80 -9.67 -2.53
CA LEU A 72 -14.56 -9.54 -1.29
C LEU A 72 -15.89 -10.31 -1.32
N ASP A 73 -16.43 -10.59 -2.51
CA ASP A 73 -17.69 -11.31 -2.71
C ASP A 73 -17.51 -12.83 -2.82
N LEU A 74 -16.27 -13.34 -2.80
CA LEU A 74 -15.99 -14.78 -2.77
C LEU A 74 -16.66 -15.44 -1.55
N ASP A 75 -17.33 -16.57 -1.81
CA ASP A 75 -17.89 -17.40 -0.76
C ASP A 75 -16.80 -18.16 0.00
N ALA A 76 -17.04 -18.49 1.27
CA ALA A 76 -16.09 -19.25 2.08
C ALA A 76 -15.73 -20.61 1.46
N ALA A 77 -16.67 -21.25 0.76
CA ALA A 77 -16.46 -22.53 0.08
C ALA A 77 -15.58 -22.41 -1.18
N GLU A 78 -15.54 -21.24 -1.83
CA GLU A 78 -14.81 -21.03 -3.07
C GLU A 78 -13.28 -20.93 -2.85
N TYR A 79 -12.84 -20.63 -1.62
CA TYR A 79 -11.42 -20.47 -1.32
C TYR A 79 -10.61 -21.75 -1.49
N THR A 80 -11.23 -22.92 -1.42
CA THR A 80 -10.53 -24.21 -1.58
C THR A 80 -10.41 -24.66 -3.04
N ASP A 81 -11.00 -23.91 -3.98
CA ASP A 81 -10.88 -24.18 -5.42
C ASP A 81 -9.54 -23.66 -5.97
N ASP A 82 -8.85 -24.49 -6.75
CA ASP A 82 -7.58 -24.15 -7.39
C ASP A 82 -7.73 -22.92 -8.30
N ALA A 83 -8.87 -22.82 -9.01
CA ALA A 83 -9.17 -21.67 -9.87
C ALA A 83 -9.29 -20.35 -9.06
N THR A 84 -9.84 -20.41 -7.85
CA THR A 84 -9.87 -19.26 -6.94
C THR A 84 -8.47 -18.91 -6.46
N GLY A 85 -7.62 -19.91 -6.21
CA GLY A 85 -6.21 -19.70 -5.88
C GLY A 85 -5.46 -18.92 -6.96
N GLU A 86 -5.61 -19.32 -8.23
CA GLU A 86 -5.03 -18.60 -9.38
C GLU A 86 -5.53 -17.17 -9.48
N ARG A 87 -6.86 -16.96 -9.37
CA ARG A 87 -7.49 -15.64 -9.38
C ARG A 87 -6.94 -14.73 -8.27
N LEU A 88 -6.68 -15.27 -7.09
CA LEU A 88 -6.12 -14.53 -5.96
C LEU A 88 -4.65 -14.15 -6.17
N GLU A 89 -3.85 -15.00 -6.82
CA GLU A 89 -2.47 -14.67 -7.20
C GLU A 89 -2.43 -13.62 -8.33
N GLU A 90 -3.32 -13.71 -9.30
CA GLU A 90 -3.50 -12.68 -10.33
C GLU A 90 -3.88 -11.34 -9.71
N PHE A 91 -4.85 -11.34 -8.79
CA PHE A 91 -5.27 -10.14 -8.05
C PHE A 91 -4.10 -9.50 -7.30
N LYS A 92 -3.31 -10.30 -6.58
CA LYS A 92 -2.13 -9.84 -5.86
C LYS A 92 -1.06 -9.25 -6.80
N THR A 93 -0.89 -9.84 -7.98
CA THR A 93 0.05 -9.36 -9.00
C THR A 93 -0.43 -8.04 -9.61
N ALA A 94 -1.69 -7.97 -10.02
CA ALA A 94 -2.30 -6.78 -10.62
C ALA A 94 -2.29 -5.59 -9.65
N THR A 95 -2.67 -5.81 -8.39
CA THR A 95 -2.66 -4.76 -7.36
C THR A 95 -1.25 -4.28 -7.02
N LYS A 96 -0.25 -5.17 -7.02
CA LYS A 96 1.16 -4.78 -6.84
C LYS A 96 1.65 -3.89 -7.98
N ALA A 97 1.32 -4.24 -9.23
CA ALA A 97 1.65 -3.42 -10.40
C ALA A 97 0.97 -2.04 -10.32
N TYR A 98 -0.33 -2.01 -10.05
CA TYR A 98 -1.11 -0.78 -9.85
C TYR A 98 -0.47 0.15 -8.80
N VAL A 99 -0.09 -0.38 -7.64
CA VAL A 99 0.56 0.40 -6.58
C VAL A 99 1.93 0.92 -7.03
N ALA A 100 2.72 0.10 -7.73
CA ALA A 100 4.02 0.51 -8.23
C ALA A 100 3.92 1.67 -9.22
N ASP A 101 2.91 1.63 -10.09
CA ASP A 101 2.67 2.64 -11.12
C ASP A 101 2.21 3.97 -10.50
N TYR A 102 1.26 3.92 -9.57
CA TYR A 102 0.55 5.13 -9.15
C TYR A 102 1.02 5.73 -7.82
N ARG A 103 1.66 4.97 -6.92
CA ARG A 103 2.07 5.48 -5.60
C ARG A 103 2.96 6.72 -5.64
N ARG A 104 3.76 6.88 -6.70
CA ARG A 104 4.66 8.03 -6.89
C ARG A 104 4.07 9.14 -7.76
N LEU A 105 3.02 8.83 -8.54
CA LEU A 105 2.41 9.75 -9.50
C LEU A 105 1.21 10.48 -8.89
N VAL A 106 0.49 9.79 -8.00
CA VAL A 106 -0.72 10.30 -7.39
C VAL A 106 -0.40 11.18 -6.18
N SER A 107 -1.13 12.28 -6.03
CA SER A 107 -1.05 13.11 -4.83
C SER A 107 -1.45 12.31 -3.59
N PRO A 108 -0.76 12.45 -2.45
CA PRO A 108 -1.20 11.86 -1.18
C PRO A 108 -2.62 12.24 -0.76
N ALA A 109 -3.17 13.33 -1.32
CA ALA A 109 -4.54 13.79 -1.07
C ALA A 109 -5.60 13.11 -1.95
N GLN A 110 -5.22 12.28 -2.92
CA GLN A 110 -6.15 11.60 -3.83
C GLN A 110 -6.87 10.47 -3.09
N LYS A 111 -8.14 10.70 -2.74
CA LYS A 111 -8.88 9.79 -1.86
C LYS A 111 -9.15 8.44 -2.51
N SER A 112 -9.41 8.41 -3.82
CA SER A 112 -9.62 7.14 -4.55
C SER A 112 -8.42 6.20 -4.45
N PHE A 113 -7.20 6.71 -4.65
CA PHE A 113 -5.97 5.93 -4.49
C PHE A 113 -5.73 5.53 -3.03
N SER A 114 -5.82 6.47 -2.08
CA SER A 114 -5.52 6.20 -0.67
C SER A 114 -6.44 5.14 -0.06
N GLU A 115 -7.74 5.19 -0.35
CA GLU A 115 -8.68 4.19 0.14
C GLU A 115 -8.46 2.84 -0.54
N THR A 116 -8.32 2.81 -1.88
CA THR A 116 -8.06 1.58 -2.63
C THR A 116 -6.75 0.91 -2.16
N TYR A 117 -5.68 1.68 -1.98
CA TYR A 117 -4.41 1.18 -1.46
C TYR A 117 -4.55 0.58 -0.05
N GLY A 118 -5.33 1.23 0.80
CA GLY A 118 -5.62 0.74 2.14
C GLY A 118 -6.38 -0.59 2.13
N VAL A 119 -7.35 -0.74 1.22
CA VAL A 119 -8.09 -2.00 1.04
C VAL A 119 -7.19 -3.10 0.52
N ILE A 120 -6.41 -2.82 -0.54
CA ILE A 120 -5.43 -3.77 -1.11
C ILE A 120 -4.48 -4.27 -0.02
N THR A 121 -3.96 -3.35 0.79
CA THR A 121 -3.01 -3.71 1.87
C THR A 121 -3.65 -4.60 2.93
N ALA A 122 -4.93 -4.37 3.27
CA ALA A 122 -5.66 -5.22 4.21
C ALA A 122 -5.91 -6.62 3.64
N VAL A 123 -6.36 -6.72 2.39
CA VAL A 123 -6.70 -7.98 1.71
C VAL A 123 -5.44 -8.81 1.41
N VAL A 124 -4.44 -8.21 0.76
CA VAL A 124 -3.16 -8.88 0.45
C VAL A 124 -2.39 -9.23 1.72
N GLY A 125 -2.50 -8.40 2.77
CA GLY A 125 -1.94 -8.69 4.08
C GLY A 125 -2.51 -9.98 4.67
N HIS A 126 -3.82 -10.17 4.61
CA HIS A 126 -4.48 -11.41 5.04
C HIS A 126 -3.92 -12.63 4.29
N PHE A 127 -3.85 -12.58 2.97
CA PHE A 127 -3.34 -13.68 2.16
C PHE A 127 -1.85 -13.96 2.36
N THR A 128 -1.06 -12.93 2.70
CA THR A 128 0.35 -13.10 3.03
C THR A 128 0.54 -13.86 4.34
N THR A 129 -0.31 -13.59 5.34
CA THR A 129 -0.22 -14.25 6.65
C THR A 129 -0.82 -15.65 6.65
N PHE A 130 -1.99 -15.85 6.03
CA PHE A 130 -2.73 -17.11 6.11
C PHE A 130 -2.53 -18.04 4.91
N GLY A 131 -1.94 -17.54 3.81
CA GLY A 131 -1.80 -18.26 2.55
C GLY A 131 -3.01 -18.05 1.64
N ILE A 132 -2.73 -17.99 0.34
CA ILE A 132 -3.75 -17.87 -0.71
C ILE A 132 -4.54 -19.18 -0.81
N GLY A 133 -5.87 -19.06 -0.89
CA GLY A 133 -6.78 -20.22 -0.96
C GLY A 133 -6.86 -21.07 0.32
N LYS A 134 -6.22 -20.65 1.42
CA LYS A 134 -6.18 -21.45 2.66
C LYS A 134 -7.19 -21.03 3.70
N ARG A 135 -7.49 -19.73 3.77
CA ARG A 135 -8.49 -19.19 4.69
C ARG A 135 -9.35 -18.15 3.99
N PRO A 136 -10.67 -18.17 4.23
CA PRO A 136 -11.56 -17.14 3.73
C PRO A 136 -11.31 -15.81 4.47
N LEU A 137 -11.61 -14.71 3.79
CA LEU A 137 -11.55 -13.40 4.40
C LEU A 137 -12.57 -13.29 5.55
N PRO A 138 -12.19 -12.79 6.74
CA PRO A 138 -13.13 -12.62 7.84
C PRO A 138 -14.27 -11.66 7.48
N GLU A 139 -15.51 -11.99 7.85
CA GLU A 139 -16.70 -11.16 7.54
C GLU A 139 -16.57 -9.71 8.00
N LYS A 140 -16.00 -9.49 9.18
CA LYS A 140 -15.77 -8.13 9.71
C LYS A 140 -14.81 -7.33 8.84
N LEU A 141 -13.79 -7.98 8.28
CA LEU A 141 -12.84 -7.35 7.37
C LEU A 141 -13.53 -7.05 6.04
N LYS A 142 -14.29 -8.00 5.48
CA LYS A 142 -15.07 -7.78 4.25
C LYS A 142 -16.02 -6.59 4.38
N ALA A 143 -16.81 -6.52 5.45
CA ALA A 143 -17.76 -5.42 5.67
C ALA A 143 -17.06 -4.06 5.78
N LYS A 144 -15.97 -3.98 6.53
CA LYS A 144 -15.18 -2.75 6.69
C LYS A 144 -14.58 -2.30 5.36
N GLU A 145 -13.91 -3.20 4.65
CA GLU A 145 -13.22 -2.84 3.42
C GLU A 145 -14.21 -2.56 2.26
N ARG A 146 -15.41 -3.16 2.27
CA ARG A 146 -16.50 -2.80 1.35
C ARG A 146 -16.90 -1.34 1.48
N GLY A 147 -17.10 -0.84 2.70
CA GLY A 147 -17.40 0.59 2.93
C GLY A 147 -16.28 1.52 2.47
N ARG A 148 -15.02 1.08 2.54
CA ARG A 148 -13.87 1.84 2.03
C ARG A 148 -13.79 1.83 0.51
N LEU A 149 -14.12 0.72 -0.14
CA LEU A 149 -14.24 0.66 -1.60
C LEU A 149 -15.36 1.57 -2.12
N GLU A 150 -16.52 1.59 -1.47
CA GLU A 150 -17.61 2.52 -1.84
C GLU A 150 -17.16 3.99 -1.71
N ALA A 151 -16.41 4.32 -0.67
CA ALA A 151 -15.81 5.63 -0.51
C ALA A 151 -14.78 5.94 -1.61
N ALA A 152 -13.98 4.94 -2.03
CA ALA A 152 -13.03 5.05 -3.11
C ALA A 152 -13.71 5.31 -4.46
N GLU A 153 -14.80 4.60 -4.76
CA GLU A 153 -15.61 4.79 -5.98
C GLU A 153 -16.20 6.20 -6.04
N LYS A 154 -16.85 6.63 -4.96
CA LYS A 154 -17.41 7.97 -4.89
C LYS A 154 -16.34 9.05 -5.02
N ALA A 155 -15.16 8.82 -4.47
CA ALA A 155 -14.02 9.72 -4.65
C ALA A 155 -13.56 9.74 -6.11
N LEU A 156 -13.45 8.58 -6.75
CA LEU A 156 -13.05 8.44 -8.15
C LEU A 156 -14.00 9.20 -9.08
N GLU A 157 -15.32 9.05 -8.90
CA GLU A 157 -16.33 9.79 -9.67
C GLU A 157 -16.17 11.30 -9.55
N ARG A 158 -15.96 11.81 -8.32
CA ARG A 158 -15.76 13.23 -8.08
C ARG A 158 -14.45 13.75 -8.68
N GLU A 159 -13.41 12.93 -8.69
CA GLU A 159 -12.11 13.27 -9.27
C GLU A 159 -12.20 13.29 -10.80
N MET A 160 -12.83 12.28 -11.41
CA MET A 160 -13.13 12.24 -12.84
C MET A 160 -13.97 13.44 -13.29
N ALA A 161 -15.00 13.80 -12.51
CA ALA A 161 -15.83 14.98 -12.80
C ALA A 161 -15.00 16.27 -12.75
N ARG A 162 -14.17 16.44 -11.71
CA ARG A 162 -13.27 17.60 -11.57
C ARG A 162 -12.32 17.72 -12.75
N ASP A 163 -11.71 16.62 -13.20
CA ASP A 163 -10.76 16.62 -14.30
C ASP A 163 -11.40 16.88 -15.67
N LYS A 164 -12.67 16.49 -15.86
CA LYS A 164 -13.48 16.84 -17.04
C LYS A 164 -13.84 18.32 -17.05
N THR A 165 -14.28 18.88 -15.91
CA THR A 165 -14.63 20.31 -15.80
C THR A 165 -13.42 21.23 -15.93
N ALA A 166 -12.22 20.76 -15.57
CA ALA A 166 -10.99 21.52 -15.77
C ALA A 166 -10.57 21.67 -17.25
N PHE A 167 -11.33 21.10 -18.20
CA PHE A 167 -11.04 21.12 -19.64
C PHE A 167 -12.06 21.91 -20.48
N THR A 168 -12.99 22.67 -19.90
CA THR A 168 -13.82 23.60 -20.71
C THR A 168 -13.00 24.86 -21.03
N PRO A 169 -12.56 25.08 -22.29
CA PRO A 169 -12.03 26.37 -22.69
C PRO A 169 -13.19 27.38 -22.69
N VAL A 170 -12.99 28.51 -22.01
CA VAL A 170 -13.83 29.71 -22.15
C VAL A 170 -13.42 30.43 -23.43
#